data_AF-A0A0D1Y400-F1
#
_entry.id   AF-A0A0D1Y400-F1
#
_cell.length_a   1.000
_cell.length_b   1.000
_cell.length_c   1.000
_cell.angle_alpha   90.00
_cell.angle_beta   90.00
_cell.angle_gamma   90.00
#
_symmetry.space_group_name_H-M   'P 1'
#
loop_
_entity.id
_entity.type
_entity.pdbx_description
1 polymer ?
#
loop_
_entity_poly.entity_id
_entity_poly.type
_entity_poly.pdbx_seq_one_letter_code
_entity_poly.pdbx_strand_id
1 'polypeptide(L)'
;MQTADQIFSNYATSPRRGFLADIPPLERLPEYFAPWETLAADLPSLIAKRQVRGKIDGLPVLETSGLVHKAEWQRAYSLLGFLTQAYIWSSSPPAEVGPLNPIPEYFCIPADENDQYLPPSISRPFLAVAERLKLPPIATYFGLVLWNFTFKLSGCDPTNPEHIQALTTMTGTKDEEWFYMISVAVEARGGPLVAAIVRCLEAMSQNDDLGILSAVESIANGIRDLTRLLSRIHEHCSPRVFYDKIRPMLSGTKVSSSDVLRRGVFYDVGDGHGLWRKYSGGSNAQSTLIQLLDIFLGVPHLGRDKTLTETPSVGSSVAPGGFLEEMQSYMPQEHREFLAHIAQSGSLRRYVAKYCTDTDIYRAYNDVVEALVSFRSVHIQIAARFIIQPSKGLLHPPTGDFRGADRVLTTRTWSPPDENAIRPELRGTGGTEFMSFLKKTRDETRDTVIESGDQGCELDRLSLASHHF
;
A
#
# COMPACT_ATOMS: atom_id res chain seq x y z
N MET A 1 -22.09 -6.70 -22.64
CA MET A 1 -20.89 -6.80 -21.79
C MET A 1 -19.77 -6.06 -22.49
N GLN A 2 -18.96 -5.26 -21.79
CA GLN A 2 -17.75 -4.68 -22.39
C GLN A 2 -16.76 -5.81 -22.70
N THR A 3 -16.06 -5.72 -23.82
CA THR A 3 -14.96 -6.67 -24.13
C THR A 3 -13.78 -6.43 -23.19
N ALA A 4 -12.90 -7.43 -23.02
CA ALA A 4 -11.70 -7.29 -22.21
C ALA A 4 -10.86 -6.06 -22.61
N ASP A 5 -10.66 -5.82 -23.92
CA ASP A 5 -9.91 -4.68 -24.44
C ASP A 5 -10.54 -3.33 -24.06
N GLN A 6 -11.88 -3.25 -24.08
CA GLN A 6 -12.61 -2.05 -23.64
C GLN A 6 -12.42 -1.80 -22.14
N ILE A 7 -12.44 -2.85 -21.32
CA ILE A 7 -12.20 -2.73 -19.88
C ILE A 7 -10.79 -2.16 -19.63
N PHE A 8 -9.74 -2.75 -20.21
CA PHE A 8 -8.37 -2.27 -20.00
C PHE A 8 -8.17 -0.82 -20.44
N SER A 9 -8.67 -0.46 -21.63
CA SER A 9 -8.53 0.90 -22.15
C SER A 9 -9.26 1.96 -21.30
N ASN A 10 -10.41 1.63 -20.71
CA ASN A 10 -11.22 2.59 -19.96
C ASN A 10 -10.64 2.96 -18.60
N TYR A 11 -9.84 2.07 -17.99
CA TYR A 11 -9.39 2.22 -16.61
C TYR A 11 -7.88 2.46 -16.45
N ALA A 12 -7.21 2.83 -17.54
CA ALA A 12 -5.75 3.04 -17.56
C ALA A 12 -4.96 1.82 -17.06
N THR A 13 -5.43 0.62 -17.37
CA THR A 13 -4.79 -0.66 -17.05
C THR A 13 -4.37 -1.39 -18.33
N SER A 14 -3.51 -2.39 -18.23
CA SER A 14 -3.11 -3.21 -19.38
C SER A 14 -3.09 -4.71 -19.07
N PRO A 15 -3.32 -5.59 -20.06
CA PRO A 15 -3.17 -7.03 -19.86
C PRO A 15 -1.75 -7.46 -19.48
N ARG A 16 -0.74 -6.63 -19.84
CA ARG A 16 0.67 -6.94 -19.61
C ARG A 16 1.14 -6.54 -18.22
N ARG A 17 0.70 -5.39 -17.71
CA ARG A 17 1.22 -4.78 -16.47
C ARG A 17 0.15 -4.40 -15.45
N GLY A 18 -1.13 -4.64 -15.74
CA GLY A 18 -2.22 -4.44 -14.80
C GLY A 18 -2.34 -2.97 -14.43
N PHE A 19 -2.12 -2.66 -13.16
CA PHE A 19 -2.16 -1.31 -12.60
C PHE A 19 -0.81 -0.58 -12.65
N LEU A 20 0.26 -1.23 -13.09
CA LEU A 20 1.54 -0.61 -13.38
C LEU A 20 1.55 -0.08 -14.82
N ALA A 21 2.06 1.13 -15.03
CA ALA A 21 2.10 1.74 -16.36
C ALA A 21 2.98 0.94 -17.35
N ASP A 22 2.54 0.83 -18.61
CA ASP A 22 3.31 0.20 -19.70
C ASP A 22 4.56 1.00 -20.10
N ILE A 23 4.55 2.31 -19.84
CA ILE A 23 5.69 3.19 -20.05
C ILE A 23 6.24 3.56 -18.66
N PRO A 24 7.58 3.60 -18.48
CA PRO A 24 8.18 4.09 -17.24
C PRO A 24 7.65 5.47 -16.85
N PRO A 25 7.54 5.76 -15.54
CA PRO A 25 7.30 7.11 -15.03
C PRO A 25 8.29 8.13 -15.62
N LEU A 26 7.84 9.38 -15.72
CA LEU A 26 8.70 10.48 -16.13
C LEU A 26 9.83 10.66 -15.12
N GLU A 27 11.07 10.62 -15.59
CA GLU A 27 12.24 10.69 -14.70
C GLU A 27 12.50 12.11 -14.15
N ARG A 28 12.18 13.15 -14.94
CA ARG A 28 12.49 14.55 -14.62
C ARG A 28 11.38 15.48 -15.10
N LEU A 29 10.99 16.42 -14.26
CA LEU A 29 10.14 17.55 -14.62
C LEU A 29 10.87 18.58 -15.50
N PRO A 30 10.13 19.46 -16.20
CA PRO A 30 10.68 20.63 -16.88
C PRO A 30 11.51 21.54 -15.96
N GLU A 31 12.46 22.29 -16.54
CA GLU A 31 13.46 23.09 -15.82
C GLU A 31 12.89 24.05 -14.78
N TYR A 32 11.69 24.60 -15.00
CA TYR A 32 11.00 25.46 -14.02
C TYR A 32 10.84 24.78 -12.64
N PHE A 33 10.69 23.46 -12.61
CA PHE A 33 10.53 22.66 -11.39
C PHE A 33 11.85 22.06 -10.87
N ALA A 34 13.00 22.46 -11.43
CA ALA A 34 14.31 22.01 -10.97
C ALA A 34 14.54 22.14 -9.44
N PRO A 35 14.03 23.19 -8.74
CA PRO A 35 14.17 23.27 -7.29
C PRO A 35 13.63 22.04 -6.52
N TRP A 36 12.51 21.45 -6.96
CA TRP A 36 11.97 20.23 -6.35
C TRP A 36 12.83 19.01 -6.66
N GLU A 37 13.25 18.85 -7.92
CA GLU A 37 14.09 17.73 -8.37
C GLU A 37 15.46 17.73 -7.65
N THR A 38 16.13 18.88 -7.60
CA THR A 38 17.43 19.02 -6.94
C THR A 38 17.33 18.70 -5.46
N LEU A 39 16.29 19.21 -4.77
CA LEU A 39 16.14 18.98 -3.35
C LEU A 39 15.77 17.52 -3.04
N ALA A 40 14.87 16.92 -3.82
CA ALA A 40 14.49 15.52 -3.68
C ALA A 40 15.67 14.56 -3.89
N ALA A 41 16.56 14.87 -4.84
CA ALA A 41 17.77 14.09 -5.08
C ALA A 41 18.79 14.14 -3.91
N ASP A 42 18.81 15.25 -3.15
CA ASP A 42 19.72 15.43 -2.00
C ASP A 42 19.09 15.01 -0.65
N LEU A 43 17.83 14.55 -0.64
CA LEU A 43 17.13 14.13 0.57
C LEU A 43 17.94 13.16 1.46
N PRO A 44 18.62 12.12 0.92
CA PRO A 44 19.46 11.25 1.73
C PRO A 44 20.51 12.00 2.55
N SER A 45 21.19 12.97 1.93
CA SER A 45 22.21 13.78 2.61
C SER A 45 21.57 14.72 3.63
N LEU A 46 20.48 15.38 3.25
CA LEU A 46 19.81 16.37 4.06
C LEU A 46 19.14 15.76 5.29
N ILE A 47 18.55 14.57 5.17
CA ILE A 47 17.99 13.82 6.29
C ILE A 47 19.10 13.42 7.26
N ALA A 48 20.19 12.84 6.75
CA ALA A 48 21.35 12.45 7.58
C ALA A 48 21.97 13.64 8.33
N LYS A 49 21.97 14.84 7.72
CA LYS A 49 22.50 16.08 8.31
C LYS A 49 21.46 16.89 9.10
N ARG A 50 20.19 16.47 9.15
CA ARG A 50 19.07 17.22 9.75
C ARG A 50 18.89 18.62 9.17
N GLN A 51 19.06 18.77 7.86
CA GLN A 51 18.99 20.05 7.14
C GLN A 51 17.74 20.20 6.27
N VAL A 52 16.85 19.20 6.24
CA VAL A 52 15.65 19.18 5.38
C VAL A 52 14.79 20.42 5.56
N ARG A 53 14.38 20.74 6.80
CA ARG A 53 13.44 21.83 7.08
C ARG A 53 13.96 23.17 6.58
N GLY A 54 15.16 23.56 6.99
CA GLY A 54 15.76 24.83 6.56
C GLY A 54 15.97 24.95 5.04
N LYS A 55 16.15 23.84 4.31
CA LYS A 55 16.20 23.86 2.85
C LYS A 55 14.82 24.02 2.21
N ILE A 56 13.79 23.35 2.75
CA ILE A 56 12.41 23.45 2.27
C ILE A 56 11.82 24.84 2.59
N ASP A 57 12.11 25.40 3.76
CA ASP A 57 11.66 26.74 4.16
C ASP A 57 12.22 27.82 3.21
N GLY A 58 13.40 27.58 2.63
CA GLY A 58 14.03 28.45 1.63
C GLY A 58 13.60 28.19 0.18
N LEU A 59 12.73 27.22 -0.10
CA LEU A 59 12.25 26.97 -1.45
C LEU A 59 11.30 28.08 -1.91
N PRO A 60 11.35 28.50 -3.19
CA PRO A 60 10.31 29.34 -3.76
C PRO A 60 8.98 28.58 -3.82
N VAL A 61 7.87 29.30 -3.70
CA VAL A 61 6.55 28.77 -4.04
C VAL A 61 6.43 28.70 -5.56
N LEU A 62 6.47 27.49 -6.12
CA LEU A 62 6.29 27.27 -7.55
C LEU A 62 4.82 27.03 -7.90
N GLU A 63 4.37 27.63 -9.00
CA GLU A 63 3.01 27.43 -9.53
C GLU A 63 2.94 26.16 -10.38
N THR A 64 1.79 25.50 -10.42
CA THR A 64 1.62 24.21 -11.11
C THR A 64 1.17 24.36 -12.57
N SER A 65 0.98 25.58 -13.06
CA SER A 65 0.48 25.88 -14.42
C SER A 65 1.40 25.38 -15.55
N GLY A 66 2.67 25.14 -15.26
CA GLY A 66 3.63 24.55 -16.20
C GLY A 66 3.56 23.03 -16.33
N LEU A 67 2.73 22.33 -15.54
CA LEU A 67 2.50 20.89 -15.66
C LEU A 67 1.39 20.63 -16.67
N VAL A 68 1.72 19.98 -17.80
CA VAL A 68 0.81 19.78 -18.93
C VAL A 68 0.34 18.33 -19.00
N HIS A 69 1.28 17.38 -18.99
CA HIS A 69 1.02 15.97 -19.23
C HIS A 69 0.78 15.18 -17.93
N LYS A 70 -0.04 14.13 -17.98
CA LYS A 70 -0.35 13.27 -16.80
C LYS A 70 0.91 12.79 -16.07
N ALA A 71 1.96 12.43 -16.81
CA ALA A 71 3.23 11.98 -16.25
C ALA A 71 3.97 13.09 -15.47
N GLU A 72 3.86 14.35 -15.88
CA GLU A 72 4.43 15.49 -15.15
C GLU A 72 3.68 15.71 -13.83
N TRP A 73 2.34 15.66 -13.85
CA TRP A 73 1.54 15.73 -12.62
C TRP A 73 1.87 14.59 -11.65
N GLN A 74 2.05 13.37 -12.14
CA GLN A 74 2.43 12.20 -11.33
C GLN A 74 3.84 12.34 -10.73
N ARG A 75 4.82 12.82 -11.51
CA ARG A 75 6.18 13.08 -11.03
C ARG A 75 6.19 14.20 -9.99
N ALA A 76 5.47 15.30 -10.22
CA ALA A 76 5.32 16.37 -9.25
C ALA A 76 4.70 15.88 -7.94
N TYR A 77 3.65 15.05 -8.01
CA TYR A 77 3.03 14.44 -6.84
C TYR A 77 4.02 13.58 -6.05
N SER A 78 4.80 12.76 -6.75
CA SER A 78 5.83 11.92 -6.13
C SER A 78 6.86 12.77 -5.38
N LEU A 79 7.48 13.74 -6.06
CA LEU A 79 8.49 14.63 -5.47
C LEU A 79 7.96 15.39 -4.25
N LEU A 80 6.79 16.02 -4.37
CA LEU A 80 6.19 16.80 -3.29
C LEU A 80 5.77 15.90 -2.11
N GLY A 81 5.37 14.67 -2.38
CA GLY A 81 5.15 13.64 -1.36
C GLY A 81 6.42 13.28 -0.60
N PHE A 82 7.54 13.06 -1.29
CA PHE A 82 8.84 12.83 -0.66
C PHE A 82 9.29 14.04 0.17
N LEU A 83 9.22 15.25 -0.38
CA LEU A 83 9.60 16.46 0.35
C LEU A 83 8.73 16.69 1.59
N THR A 84 7.42 16.47 1.47
CA THR A 84 6.46 16.60 2.58
C THR A 84 6.73 15.58 3.68
N GLN A 85 6.93 14.30 3.35
CA GLN A 85 7.24 13.29 4.36
C GLN A 85 8.60 13.56 5.03
N ALA A 86 9.61 13.98 4.27
CA ALA A 86 10.90 14.34 4.82
C ALA A 86 10.78 15.53 5.78
N TYR A 87 9.99 16.54 5.44
CA TYR A 87 9.76 17.71 6.30
C TYR A 87 9.08 17.33 7.62
N ILE A 88 8.04 16.48 7.56
CA ILE A 88 7.26 16.07 8.74
C ILE A 88 8.08 15.17 9.67
N TRP A 89 8.82 14.19 9.12
CA TRP A 89 9.40 13.09 9.90
C TRP A 89 10.91 13.20 10.13
N SER A 90 11.55 14.27 9.64
CA SER A 90 13.01 14.52 9.83
C SER A 90 13.29 15.72 10.75
N SER A 91 12.34 16.11 11.61
CA SER A 91 12.56 17.17 12.61
C SER A 91 13.67 16.80 13.60
N SER A 92 14.12 17.76 14.41
CA SER A 92 15.04 17.46 15.51
C SER A 92 14.30 16.78 16.66
N PRO A 93 14.94 15.88 17.43
CA PRO A 93 14.35 15.41 18.68
C PRO A 93 14.14 16.60 19.63
N PRO A 94 13.16 16.53 20.55
CA PRO A 94 12.94 17.59 21.53
C PRO A 94 14.24 17.90 22.30
N ALA A 95 14.47 19.17 22.62
CA ALA A 95 15.66 19.61 23.36
C ALA A 95 15.77 19.00 24.79
N GLU A 96 14.71 18.39 25.31
CA GLU A 96 14.62 17.86 26.68
C GLU A 96 14.41 16.33 26.73
N VAL A 97 15.23 15.54 26.05
CA VAL A 97 15.29 14.10 26.31
C VAL A 97 16.37 13.85 27.37
N GLY A 98 15.95 13.79 28.63
CA GLY A 98 16.82 13.42 29.75
C GLY A 98 17.43 12.01 29.58
N PRO A 99 18.55 11.70 30.24
CA PRO A 99 19.38 10.50 30.00
C PRO A 99 18.71 9.15 30.29
N LEU A 100 17.45 9.14 30.77
CA LEU A 100 16.75 7.94 31.23
C LEU A 100 15.81 7.31 30.18
N ASN A 101 15.53 7.99 29.06
CA ASN A 101 14.69 7.46 27.98
C ASN A 101 15.23 7.90 26.60
N PRO A 102 16.24 7.23 26.03
CA PRO A 102 16.71 7.56 24.69
C PRO A 102 15.59 7.27 23.68
N ILE A 103 14.99 8.33 23.12
CA ILE A 103 14.23 8.22 21.88
C ILE A 103 15.21 7.67 20.84
N PRO A 104 14.87 6.61 20.06
CA PRO A 104 15.75 6.13 19.01
C PRO A 104 16.18 7.31 18.14
N GLU A 105 17.49 7.43 17.88
CA GLU A 105 18.17 8.57 17.24
C GLU A 105 17.55 9.01 15.89
N TYR A 106 16.67 8.19 15.31
CA TYR A 106 16.03 8.33 14.01
C TYR A 106 14.52 8.59 14.06
N PHE A 107 13.89 8.57 15.24
CA PHE A 107 12.44 8.82 15.37
C PHE A 107 12.21 10.24 15.86
N CYS A 108 11.99 11.16 14.93
CA CYS A 108 11.67 12.54 15.24
C CYS A 108 10.20 12.77 14.84
N ILE A 109 9.29 12.51 15.77
CA ILE A 109 7.95 13.09 15.71
C ILE A 109 8.15 14.61 15.80
N PRO A 110 7.36 15.44 15.08
CA PRO A 110 7.24 16.87 15.36
C PRO A 110 7.34 17.13 16.86
N ALA A 111 8.31 17.92 17.32
CA ALA A 111 8.61 18.06 18.74
C ALA A 111 7.66 19.06 19.42
N ASP A 112 7.11 20.00 18.64
CA ASP A 112 6.16 21.02 19.07
C ASP A 112 5.07 21.28 17.99
N GLU A 113 4.17 22.24 18.26
CA GLU A 113 3.13 22.61 17.29
C GLU A 113 3.70 23.27 16.03
N ASN A 114 4.84 23.96 16.09
CA ASN A 114 5.47 24.62 14.93
C ASN A 114 6.00 23.58 13.94
N ASP A 115 6.47 22.44 14.44
CA ASP A 115 6.91 21.33 13.60
C ASP A 115 5.79 20.70 12.76
N GLN A 116 4.52 21.04 13.05
CA GLN A 116 3.33 20.54 12.36
C GLN A 116 2.84 21.48 11.25
N TYR A 117 3.54 22.57 10.96
CA TYR A 117 3.21 23.49 9.86
C TYR A 117 4.03 23.12 8.63
N LEU A 118 3.36 22.69 7.56
CA LEU A 118 3.98 22.53 6.24
C LEU A 118 4.06 23.89 5.55
N PRO A 119 5.25 24.34 5.11
CA PRO A 119 5.41 25.68 4.56
C PRO A 119 4.77 25.80 3.17
N PRO A 120 4.31 27.01 2.79
CA PRO A 120 3.66 27.29 1.50
C PRO A 120 4.44 26.82 0.27
N SER A 121 5.77 26.73 0.37
CA SER A 121 6.67 26.30 -0.71
C SER A 121 6.41 24.87 -1.18
N ILE A 122 5.86 24.01 -0.33
CA ILE A 122 5.49 22.63 -0.67
C ILE A 122 4.00 22.35 -0.52
N SER A 123 3.33 22.93 0.47
CA SER A 123 1.89 22.68 0.71
C SER A 123 1.01 23.22 -0.41
N ARG A 124 1.21 24.45 -0.90
CA ARG A 124 0.43 25.04 -2.00
C ARG A 124 0.50 24.20 -3.28
N PRO A 125 1.69 23.94 -3.84
CA PRO A 125 1.78 23.13 -5.06
C PRO A 125 1.28 21.70 -4.82
N PHE A 126 1.53 21.11 -3.64
CA PHE A 126 1.10 19.74 -3.39
C PHE A 126 -0.41 19.61 -3.30
N LEU A 127 -1.10 20.57 -2.67
CA LEU A 127 -2.55 20.64 -2.67
C LEU A 127 -3.13 20.72 -4.09
N ALA A 128 -2.57 21.59 -4.94
CA ALA A 128 -3.01 21.74 -6.33
C ALA A 128 -2.78 20.47 -7.16
N VAL A 129 -1.61 19.84 -7.03
CA VAL A 129 -1.28 18.58 -7.73
C VAL A 129 -2.18 17.44 -7.23
N ALA A 130 -2.39 17.33 -5.92
CA ALA A 130 -3.22 16.30 -5.31
C ALA A 130 -4.69 16.43 -5.73
N GLU A 131 -5.22 17.67 -5.76
CA GLU A 131 -6.57 17.95 -6.28
C GLU A 131 -6.69 17.56 -7.76
N ARG A 132 -5.71 17.93 -8.60
CA ARG A 132 -5.69 17.60 -10.04
C ARG A 132 -5.71 16.09 -10.30
N LEU A 133 -5.02 15.32 -9.46
CA LEU A 133 -4.94 13.86 -9.52
C LEU A 133 -6.04 13.16 -8.70
N LYS A 134 -6.88 13.91 -7.98
CA LYS A 134 -7.93 13.40 -7.08
C LYS A 134 -7.39 12.42 -6.03
N LEU A 135 -6.23 12.75 -5.48
CA LEU A 135 -5.54 12.02 -4.41
C LEU A 135 -5.40 12.92 -3.17
N PRO A 136 -5.25 12.35 -1.96
CA PRO A 136 -4.91 13.13 -0.79
C PRO A 136 -3.47 13.67 -0.89
N PRO A 137 -3.15 14.89 -0.40
CA PRO A 137 -1.80 15.46 -0.43
C PRO A 137 -0.88 14.79 0.62
N ILE A 138 -0.60 13.51 0.44
CA ILE A 138 0.39 12.73 1.20
C ILE A 138 1.11 11.75 0.26
N ALA A 139 2.29 11.28 0.64
CA ALA A 139 3.01 10.26 -0.12
C ALA A 139 2.25 8.91 -0.10
N THR A 140 1.42 8.69 -1.11
CA THR A 140 0.66 7.45 -1.32
C THR A 140 1.58 6.35 -1.87
N TYR A 141 1.10 5.11 -1.85
CA TYR A 141 1.74 3.98 -2.54
C TYR A 141 2.05 4.29 -4.01
N PHE A 142 1.15 5.00 -4.71
CA PHE A 142 1.39 5.42 -6.10
C PHE A 142 2.56 6.40 -6.20
N GLY A 143 2.59 7.44 -5.37
CA GLY A 143 3.68 8.44 -5.38
C GLY A 143 5.03 7.87 -4.93
N LEU A 144 5.04 6.94 -3.98
CA LEU A 144 6.26 6.34 -3.42
C LEU A 144 6.82 5.19 -4.27
N VAL A 145 5.95 4.47 -4.98
CA VAL A 145 6.29 3.20 -5.64
C VAL A 145 5.98 3.27 -7.14
N LEU A 146 4.69 3.32 -7.53
CA LEU A 146 4.28 3.10 -8.93
C LEU A 146 4.63 4.25 -9.88
N TRP A 147 4.89 5.44 -9.35
CA TRP A 147 5.38 6.61 -10.11
C TRP A 147 6.84 6.95 -9.78
N ASN A 148 7.56 6.04 -9.11
CA ASN A 148 8.91 6.27 -8.59
C ASN A 148 9.88 5.13 -8.98
N PHE A 149 9.86 4.72 -10.25
CA PHE A 149 10.79 3.73 -10.75
C PHE A 149 11.26 4.06 -12.17
N THR A 150 12.41 3.52 -12.53
CA THR A 150 12.87 3.43 -13.93
C THR A 150 13.59 2.10 -14.14
N PHE A 151 13.89 1.78 -15.40
CA PHE A 151 14.66 0.61 -15.76
C PHE A 151 16.15 0.94 -15.81
N LYS A 152 16.98 0.04 -15.28
CA LYS A 152 18.44 0.19 -15.37
C LYS A 152 18.95 0.11 -16.80
N LEU A 153 18.28 -0.67 -17.65
CA LEU A 153 18.54 -0.81 -19.07
C LEU A 153 17.22 -0.79 -19.85
N SER A 154 17.27 -0.29 -21.09
CA SER A 154 16.09 -0.29 -21.97
C SER A 154 15.64 -1.73 -22.28
N GLY A 155 14.33 -1.97 -22.26
CA GLY A 155 13.74 -3.28 -22.57
C GLY A 155 13.76 -4.31 -21.43
N CYS A 156 14.15 -3.92 -20.22
CA CYS A 156 14.15 -4.79 -19.05
C CYS A 156 12.75 -5.32 -18.67
N ASP A 157 12.73 -6.53 -18.12
CA ASP A 157 11.53 -7.14 -17.52
C ASP A 157 11.23 -6.51 -16.15
N PRO A 158 10.09 -5.80 -15.98
CA PRO A 158 9.70 -5.19 -14.70
C PRO A 158 9.36 -6.21 -13.60
N THR A 159 9.20 -7.50 -13.94
CA THR A 159 8.96 -8.56 -12.93
C THR A 159 10.25 -9.00 -12.23
N ASN A 160 11.41 -8.51 -12.66
CA ASN A 160 12.70 -8.74 -12.03
C ASN A 160 13.14 -7.47 -11.24
N PRO A 161 13.06 -7.46 -9.90
CA PRO A 161 13.46 -6.34 -9.05
C PRO A 161 14.88 -5.82 -9.29
N GLU A 162 15.81 -6.68 -9.73
CA GLU A 162 17.19 -6.30 -9.98
C GLU A 162 17.35 -5.39 -11.20
N HIS A 163 16.38 -5.39 -12.12
CA HIS A 163 16.41 -4.61 -13.35
C HIS A 163 15.76 -3.23 -13.23
N ILE A 164 15.14 -2.94 -12.09
CA ILE A 164 14.47 -1.68 -11.79
C ILE A 164 15.20 -0.94 -10.67
N GLN A 165 15.07 0.38 -10.66
CA GLN A 165 15.65 1.25 -9.63
C GLN A 165 14.68 2.39 -9.29
N ALA A 166 14.79 2.92 -8.07
CA ALA A 166 13.97 4.05 -7.63
C ALA A 166 14.47 5.36 -8.25
N LEU A 167 13.55 6.29 -8.57
CA LEU A 167 13.92 7.63 -9.03
C LEU A 167 14.29 8.55 -7.85
N THR A 168 13.61 8.39 -6.73
CA THR A 168 13.75 9.20 -5.52
C THR A 168 13.75 8.29 -4.29
N THR A 169 14.62 8.58 -3.31
CA THR A 169 14.70 7.86 -2.04
C THR A 169 14.92 8.84 -0.89
N MET A 170 14.48 8.47 0.32
CA MET A 170 14.70 9.26 1.54
C MET A 170 16.07 9.00 2.16
N THR A 171 16.53 7.75 2.09
CA THR A 171 17.69 7.27 2.82
C THR A 171 18.88 6.98 1.91
N GLY A 172 18.65 6.85 0.60
CA GLY A 172 19.65 6.41 -0.36
C GLY A 172 20.14 4.97 -0.14
N THR A 173 19.50 4.21 0.74
CA THR A 173 19.93 2.85 1.09
C THR A 173 19.42 1.84 0.07
N LYS A 174 20.17 0.74 -0.08
CA LYS A 174 19.71 -0.39 -0.89
C LYS A 174 18.43 -1.01 -0.32
N ASP A 175 18.28 -0.99 1.00
CA ASP A 175 17.10 -1.49 1.70
C ASP A 175 15.82 -0.76 1.28
N GLU A 176 15.87 0.57 1.13
CA GLU A 176 14.73 1.37 0.71
C GLU A 176 14.38 1.14 -0.76
N GLU A 177 15.38 1.17 -1.64
CA GLU A 177 15.16 0.87 -3.05
C GLU A 177 14.56 -0.53 -3.21
N TRP A 178 15.13 -1.54 -2.54
CA TRP A 178 14.64 -2.91 -2.62
C TRP A 178 13.20 -3.04 -2.12
N PHE A 179 12.84 -2.34 -1.04
CA PHE A 179 11.47 -2.30 -0.55
C PHE A 179 10.48 -1.81 -1.62
N TYR A 180 10.81 -0.73 -2.35
CA TYR A 180 9.96 -0.24 -3.45
C TYR A 180 9.98 -1.19 -4.65
N MET A 181 11.15 -1.68 -5.06
CA MET A 181 11.28 -2.48 -6.28
C MET A 181 10.60 -3.85 -6.18
N ILE A 182 10.59 -4.47 -4.99
CA ILE A 182 9.78 -5.68 -4.75
C ILE A 182 8.29 -5.39 -5.00
N SER A 183 7.78 -4.25 -4.51
CA SER A 183 6.40 -3.85 -4.77
C SER A 183 6.12 -3.59 -6.25
N VAL A 184 7.01 -2.90 -6.97
CA VAL A 184 6.89 -2.70 -8.42
C VAL A 184 6.86 -4.04 -9.16
N ALA A 185 7.74 -4.97 -8.82
CA ALA A 185 7.79 -6.29 -9.46
C ALA A 185 6.55 -7.14 -9.19
N VAL A 186 5.99 -7.07 -7.98
CA VAL A 186 4.71 -7.71 -7.63
C VAL A 186 3.57 -7.13 -8.48
N GLU A 187 3.49 -5.82 -8.62
CA GLU A 187 2.45 -5.17 -9.46
C GLU A 187 2.63 -5.51 -10.95
N ALA A 188 3.87 -5.52 -11.44
CA ALA A 188 4.18 -5.94 -12.80
C ALA A 188 3.74 -7.38 -13.07
N ARG A 189 4.03 -8.31 -12.14
CA ARG A 189 3.60 -9.71 -12.24
C ARG A 189 2.08 -9.86 -12.10
N GLY A 190 1.42 -8.90 -11.45
CA GLY A 190 -0.02 -8.78 -11.37
C GLY A 190 -0.72 -8.52 -12.70
N GLY A 191 -0.04 -8.02 -13.75
CA GLY A 191 -0.68 -7.73 -15.03
C GLY A 191 -1.41 -8.91 -15.67
N PRO A 192 -0.71 -10.03 -15.94
CA PRO A 192 -1.35 -11.24 -16.44
C PRO A 192 -2.44 -11.80 -15.52
N LEU A 193 -2.33 -11.57 -14.21
CA LEU A 193 -3.32 -11.96 -13.21
C LEU A 193 -4.63 -11.16 -13.37
N VAL A 194 -4.55 -9.84 -13.55
CA VAL A 194 -5.71 -8.98 -13.86
C VAL A 194 -6.36 -9.43 -15.18
N ALA A 195 -5.57 -9.75 -16.20
CA ALA A 195 -6.08 -10.29 -17.46
C ALA A 195 -6.83 -11.61 -17.29
N ALA A 196 -6.33 -12.52 -16.45
CA ALA A 196 -6.99 -13.77 -16.15
C ALA A 196 -8.32 -13.56 -15.39
N ILE A 197 -8.38 -12.59 -14.47
CA ILE A 197 -9.61 -12.23 -13.76
C ILE A 197 -10.68 -11.74 -14.74
N VAL A 198 -10.33 -10.83 -15.65
CA VAL A 198 -11.29 -10.32 -16.66
C VAL A 198 -11.80 -11.44 -17.56
N ARG A 199 -10.91 -12.34 -18.02
CA ARG A 199 -11.31 -13.52 -18.81
C ARG A 199 -12.22 -14.47 -18.02
N CYS A 200 -11.97 -14.67 -16.73
CA CYS A 200 -12.80 -15.51 -15.88
C CYS A 200 -14.22 -14.95 -15.78
N LEU A 201 -14.37 -13.64 -15.58
CA LEU A 201 -15.69 -12.99 -15.54
C LEU A 201 -16.43 -13.11 -16.88
N GLU A 202 -15.73 -13.00 -18.00
CA GLU A 202 -16.30 -13.24 -19.32
C GLU A 202 -16.77 -14.69 -19.49
N ALA A 203 -15.94 -15.67 -19.12
CA ALA A 203 -16.30 -17.09 -19.17
C ALA A 203 -17.50 -17.41 -18.25
N MET A 204 -17.55 -16.82 -17.06
CA MET A 204 -18.70 -16.90 -16.14
C MET A 204 -19.99 -16.38 -16.79
N SER A 205 -19.93 -15.28 -17.55
CA SER A 205 -21.11 -14.73 -18.23
C SER A 205 -21.63 -15.63 -19.36
N GLN A 206 -20.74 -16.46 -19.93
CA GLN A 206 -21.03 -17.37 -21.04
C GLN A 206 -21.33 -18.80 -20.57
N ASN A 207 -21.18 -19.08 -19.26
CA ASN A 207 -21.19 -20.43 -18.69
C ASN A 207 -20.17 -21.35 -19.38
N ASP A 208 -18.98 -20.83 -19.66
CA ASP A 208 -17.86 -21.58 -20.24
C ASP A 208 -16.99 -22.16 -19.13
N ASP A 209 -17.34 -23.37 -18.68
CA ASP A 209 -16.65 -24.06 -17.59
C ASP A 209 -15.16 -24.31 -17.87
N LEU A 210 -14.78 -24.60 -19.12
CA LEU A 210 -13.37 -24.77 -19.51
C LEU A 210 -12.61 -23.46 -19.45
N GLY A 211 -13.22 -22.37 -19.93
CA GLY A 211 -12.67 -21.01 -19.82
C GLY A 211 -12.50 -20.57 -18.37
N ILE A 212 -13.47 -20.90 -17.50
CA ILE A 212 -13.39 -20.64 -16.06
C ILE A 212 -12.22 -21.39 -15.44
N LEU A 213 -12.13 -22.72 -15.64
CA LEU A 213 -11.05 -23.55 -15.09
C LEU A 213 -9.67 -23.03 -15.50
N SER A 214 -9.46 -22.78 -16.79
CA SER A 214 -8.20 -22.27 -17.31
C SER A 214 -7.81 -20.90 -16.71
N ALA A 215 -8.79 -20.00 -16.57
CA ALA A 215 -8.56 -18.69 -15.98
C ALA A 215 -8.24 -18.79 -14.48
N VAL A 216 -8.98 -19.61 -13.73
CA VAL A 216 -8.80 -19.81 -12.29
C VAL A 216 -7.44 -20.45 -11.97
N GLU A 217 -7.00 -21.45 -12.75
CA GLU A 217 -5.65 -22.02 -12.64
C GLU A 217 -4.56 -20.96 -12.88
N SER A 218 -4.74 -20.12 -13.90
CA SER A 218 -3.82 -19.01 -14.20
C SER A 218 -3.76 -18.02 -13.03
N ILE A 219 -4.90 -17.77 -12.37
CA ILE A 219 -4.99 -16.88 -11.21
C ILE A 219 -4.26 -17.47 -10.01
N ALA A 220 -4.48 -18.75 -9.68
CA ALA A 220 -3.80 -19.43 -8.58
C ALA A 220 -2.28 -19.39 -8.76
N ASN A 221 -1.80 -19.73 -9.95
CA ASN A 221 -0.37 -19.68 -10.28
C ASN A 221 0.19 -18.25 -10.22
N GLY A 222 -0.55 -17.26 -10.71
CA GLY A 222 -0.17 -15.86 -10.58
C GLY A 222 0.02 -15.43 -9.12
N ILE A 223 -0.91 -15.77 -8.22
CA ILE A 223 -0.79 -15.44 -6.79
C ILE A 223 0.41 -16.15 -6.14
N ARG A 224 0.70 -17.40 -6.52
CA ARG A 224 1.93 -18.09 -6.07
C ARG A 224 3.19 -17.35 -6.51
N ASP A 225 3.21 -16.80 -7.72
CA ASP A 225 4.33 -15.97 -8.20
C ASP A 225 4.47 -14.68 -7.41
N LEU A 226 3.36 -14.01 -7.10
CA LEU A 226 3.37 -12.83 -6.23
C LEU A 226 3.95 -13.18 -4.85
N THR A 227 3.60 -14.35 -4.32
CA THR A 227 4.10 -14.85 -3.03
C THR A 227 5.61 -15.09 -3.06
N ARG A 228 6.11 -15.70 -4.14
CA ARG A 228 7.55 -15.89 -4.36
C ARG A 228 8.28 -14.56 -4.43
N LEU A 229 7.78 -13.61 -5.22
CA LEU A 229 8.37 -12.26 -5.34
C LEU A 229 8.36 -11.51 -4.00
N LEU A 230 7.24 -11.52 -3.27
CA LEU A 230 7.13 -10.84 -1.99
C LEU A 230 8.14 -11.39 -0.96
N SER A 231 8.39 -12.70 -0.98
CA SER A 231 9.36 -13.36 -0.09
C SER A 231 10.80 -12.88 -0.31
N ARG A 232 11.12 -12.36 -1.51
CA ARG A 232 12.44 -11.83 -1.85
C ARG A 232 12.77 -10.53 -1.12
N ILE A 233 11.82 -9.92 -0.39
CA ILE A 233 12.10 -8.75 0.44
C ILE A 233 13.28 -8.99 1.41
N HIS A 234 13.46 -10.24 1.85
CA HIS A 234 14.55 -10.64 2.75
C HIS A 234 15.95 -10.61 2.12
N GLU A 235 16.07 -10.53 0.79
CA GLU A 235 17.37 -10.60 0.10
C GLU A 235 18.20 -9.32 0.31
N HIS A 236 17.58 -8.14 0.21
CA HIS A 236 18.28 -6.86 0.26
C HIS A 236 17.58 -5.79 1.10
N CYS A 237 16.61 -6.17 1.95
CA CYS A 237 16.00 -5.26 2.93
C CYS A 237 16.15 -5.81 4.35
N SER A 238 16.98 -5.13 5.15
CA SER A 238 17.20 -5.41 6.55
C SER A 238 15.98 -5.00 7.38
N PRO A 239 15.42 -5.91 8.21
CA PRO A 239 14.34 -5.57 9.14
C PRO A 239 14.64 -4.38 10.04
N ARG A 240 15.89 -4.21 10.45
CA ARG A 240 16.30 -3.11 11.32
C ARG A 240 16.35 -1.78 10.58
N VAL A 241 16.91 -1.76 9.37
CA VAL A 241 16.96 -0.55 8.53
C VAL A 241 15.55 -0.13 8.14
N PHE A 242 14.70 -1.08 7.76
CA PHE A 242 13.30 -0.80 7.49
C PHE A 242 12.60 -0.18 8.69
N TYR A 243 12.71 -0.79 9.87
CA TYR A 243 12.00 -0.31 11.05
C TYR A 243 12.48 1.07 11.52
N ASP A 244 13.80 1.28 11.56
CA ASP A 244 14.39 2.49 12.13
C ASP A 244 14.42 3.68 11.16
N LYS A 245 14.61 3.42 9.85
CA LYS A 245 14.91 4.48 8.86
C LYS A 245 13.82 4.67 7.81
N ILE A 246 13.23 3.57 7.32
CA ILE A 246 12.28 3.63 6.19
C ILE A 246 10.86 3.85 6.71
N ARG A 247 10.38 2.99 7.60
CA ARG A 247 9.00 2.99 8.12
C ARG A 247 8.55 4.34 8.71
N PRO A 248 9.39 5.10 9.45
CA PRO A 248 8.98 6.43 9.92
C PRO A 248 8.56 7.35 8.77
N MET A 249 9.33 7.38 7.68
CA MET A 249 9.08 8.21 6.50
C MET A 249 7.82 7.79 5.70
N LEU A 250 7.33 6.58 5.94
CA LEU A 250 6.09 6.07 5.32
C LEU A 250 4.84 6.38 6.16
N SER A 251 5.02 6.88 7.39
CA SER A 251 3.93 7.07 8.34
C SER A 251 2.98 8.19 7.92
N GLY A 252 1.71 8.02 8.26
CA GLY A 252 0.67 9.04 8.08
C GLY A 252 0.57 10.01 9.25
N THR A 253 -0.28 11.03 9.10
CA THR A 253 -0.61 12.01 10.14
C THR A 253 -1.90 11.67 10.89
N LYS A 254 -2.60 10.60 10.49
CA LYS A 254 -3.65 9.91 11.28
C LYS A 254 -3.02 8.99 12.33
N VAL A 255 -2.32 9.55 13.32
CA VAL A 255 -1.76 8.75 14.43
C VAL A 255 -2.60 8.99 15.69
N SER A 256 -3.37 8.00 16.11
CA SER A 256 -4.29 8.13 17.28
C SER A 256 -3.57 8.15 18.63
N SER A 257 -2.32 7.68 18.72
CA SER A 257 -1.58 7.51 19.98
C SER A 257 -0.56 8.61 20.27
N SER A 258 -0.39 9.58 19.36
CA SER A 258 0.49 10.73 19.59
C SER A 258 -0.36 11.94 19.95
N ASP A 259 -0.18 12.46 21.17
CA ASP A 259 -0.79 13.72 21.58
C ASP A 259 -0.34 14.88 20.69
N VAL A 260 0.81 14.75 20.06
CA VAL A 260 1.41 15.78 19.23
C VAL A 260 0.64 15.96 17.92
N LEU A 261 0.33 14.88 17.19
CA LEU A 261 -0.41 14.96 15.91
C LEU A 261 -1.95 14.90 16.07
N ARG A 262 -2.48 15.31 17.23
CA ARG A 262 -3.94 15.31 17.51
C ARG A 262 -4.75 16.10 16.49
N ARG A 263 -4.18 17.13 15.87
CA ARG A 263 -4.83 17.92 14.80
C ARG A 263 -4.37 17.52 13.40
N GLY A 264 -3.40 16.62 13.29
CA GLY A 264 -2.70 16.31 12.05
C GLY A 264 -1.60 17.34 11.78
N VAL A 265 -1.47 17.73 10.52
CA VAL A 265 -0.47 18.71 10.04
C VAL A 265 -1.23 19.87 9.41
N PHE A 266 -0.80 21.10 9.68
CA PHE A 266 -1.34 22.30 9.07
C PHE A 266 -0.71 22.52 7.70
N TYR A 267 -1.53 22.52 6.66
CA TYR A 267 -1.09 22.82 5.29
C TYR A 267 -1.28 24.32 5.07
N ASP A 268 -0.21 25.09 5.29
CA ASP A 268 -0.20 26.54 5.14
C ASP A 268 -0.30 26.93 3.67
N VAL A 269 -1.21 27.82 3.29
CA VAL A 269 -1.32 28.33 1.91
C VAL A 269 -0.84 29.77 1.78
N GLY A 270 -0.17 30.30 2.80
CA GLY A 270 0.36 31.66 2.88
C GLY A 270 -0.54 32.60 3.66
N ASP A 271 0.04 33.70 4.13
CA ASP A 271 -0.66 34.81 4.80
C ASP A 271 -1.53 34.39 6.01
N GLY A 272 -1.12 33.31 6.70
CA GLY A 272 -1.85 32.77 7.86
C GLY A 272 -3.08 31.94 7.50
N HIS A 273 -3.30 31.63 6.22
CA HIS A 273 -4.38 30.77 5.75
C HIS A 273 -3.92 29.31 5.61
N GLY A 274 -4.80 28.36 5.86
CA GLY A 274 -4.48 26.93 5.71
C GLY A 274 -5.46 26.06 6.45
N LEU A 275 -5.26 24.73 6.39
CA LEU A 275 -6.12 23.78 7.08
C LEU A 275 -5.32 22.66 7.74
N TRP A 276 -5.74 22.30 8.95
CA TRP A 276 -5.30 21.09 9.64
C TRP A 276 -5.86 19.86 8.94
N ARG A 277 -4.98 18.93 8.56
CA ARG A 277 -5.34 17.75 7.78
C ARG A 277 -4.69 16.49 8.34
N LYS A 278 -5.44 15.39 8.29
CA LYS A 278 -5.00 14.07 8.70
C LYS A 278 -5.13 13.08 7.55
N TYR A 279 -4.03 12.39 7.23
CA TYR A 279 -3.99 11.36 6.20
C TYR A 279 -3.32 10.09 6.70
N SER A 280 -3.74 8.95 6.17
CA SER A 280 -3.03 7.68 6.36
C SER A 280 -1.76 7.67 5.51
N GLY A 281 -0.71 7.03 6.02
CA GLY A 281 0.56 6.91 5.31
C GLY A 281 0.51 5.91 4.17
N GLY A 282 1.58 5.86 3.39
CA GLY A 282 1.75 4.88 2.32
C GLY A 282 1.71 3.46 2.88
N SER A 283 0.90 2.60 2.26
CA SER A 283 0.82 1.18 2.62
C SER A 283 0.35 0.31 1.45
N ASN A 284 0.65 -0.99 1.50
CA ASN A 284 0.20 -1.94 0.48
C ASN A 284 -1.33 -2.09 0.42
N ALA A 285 -2.08 -1.60 1.43
CA ALA A 285 -3.54 -1.56 1.38
C ALA A 285 -4.08 -0.59 0.32
N GLN A 286 -3.22 0.32 -0.19
CA GLN A 286 -3.50 1.22 -1.31
C GLN A 286 -3.20 0.57 -2.67
N SER A 287 -2.70 -0.69 -2.71
CA SER A 287 -2.56 -1.44 -3.95
C SER A 287 -3.94 -1.85 -4.48
N THR A 288 -4.23 -1.47 -5.73
CA THR A 288 -5.45 -1.88 -6.42
C THR A 288 -5.47 -3.39 -6.68
N LEU A 289 -4.31 -3.99 -6.98
CA LEU A 289 -4.18 -5.42 -7.23
C LEU A 289 -4.63 -6.26 -6.04
N ILE A 290 -4.21 -5.89 -4.83
CA ILE A 290 -4.55 -6.65 -3.62
C ILE A 290 -6.06 -6.61 -3.35
N GLN A 291 -6.69 -5.44 -3.46
CA GLN A 291 -8.15 -5.34 -3.26
C GLN A 291 -8.95 -5.99 -4.39
N LEU A 292 -8.42 -6.01 -5.63
CA LEU A 292 -9.06 -6.72 -6.74
C LEU A 292 -9.22 -8.22 -6.44
N LEU A 293 -8.20 -8.85 -5.85
CA LEU A 293 -8.25 -10.28 -5.50
C LEU A 293 -9.36 -10.57 -4.48
N ASP A 294 -9.55 -9.69 -3.50
CA ASP A 294 -10.63 -9.81 -2.53
C ASP A 294 -12.00 -9.67 -3.16
N ILE A 295 -12.19 -8.64 -3.99
CA ILE A 295 -13.46 -8.39 -4.68
C ILE A 295 -13.81 -9.57 -5.59
N PHE A 296 -12.84 -10.05 -6.37
CA PHE A 296 -13.05 -11.16 -7.30
C PHE A 296 -13.39 -12.48 -6.58
N LEU A 297 -12.70 -12.79 -5.49
CA LEU A 297 -12.96 -13.99 -4.67
C LEU A 297 -14.15 -13.81 -3.71
N GLY A 298 -14.74 -12.63 -3.62
CA GLY A 298 -15.85 -12.36 -2.72
C GLY A 298 -15.48 -12.44 -1.24
N VAL A 299 -14.26 -12.01 -0.88
CA VAL A 299 -13.80 -11.93 0.51
C VAL A 299 -14.56 -10.83 1.24
N PRO A 300 -15.29 -11.14 2.33
CA PRO A 300 -16.08 -10.15 3.04
C PRO A 300 -15.20 -9.34 3.98
N HIS A 301 -14.77 -8.14 3.56
CA HIS A 301 -14.15 -7.18 4.48
C HIS A 301 -15.23 -6.39 5.21
N LEU A 302 -15.80 -7.00 6.25
CA LEU A 302 -16.87 -6.40 7.04
C LEU A 302 -16.39 -5.12 7.73
N GLY A 303 -16.73 -3.97 7.14
CA GLY A 303 -16.58 -2.62 7.70
C GLY A 303 -17.73 -2.20 8.61
N ARG A 304 -18.34 -3.14 9.36
CA ARG A 304 -19.39 -2.80 10.34
C ARG A 304 -19.27 -3.67 11.57
N ASP A 305 -18.42 -3.26 12.50
CA ASP A 305 -18.62 -3.63 13.90
C ASP A 305 -19.81 -2.77 14.40
N LYS A 306 -20.96 -3.39 14.67
CA LYS A 306 -22.16 -2.69 15.17
C LYS A 306 -22.03 -2.29 16.66
N THR A 307 -20.82 -2.28 17.24
CA THR A 307 -20.63 -2.21 18.69
C THR A 307 -19.83 -1.01 19.21
N LEU A 308 -19.57 0.03 18.40
CA LEU A 308 -19.01 1.28 18.93
C LEU A 308 -19.87 2.49 18.56
N THR A 309 -20.63 2.92 19.56
CA THR A 309 -21.26 4.24 19.66
C THR A 309 -20.18 5.32 19.69
N GLU A 310 -19.78 5.84 18.53
CA GLU A 310 -19.07 7.11 18.46
C GLU A 310 -19.87 8.10 17.61
N THR A 311 -20.28 9.19 18.24
CA THR A 311 -21.00 10.30 17.62
C THR A 311 -20.16 10.94 16.51
N PRO A 312 -20.75 11.32 15.36
CA PRO A 312 -19.99 11.92 14.27
C PRO A 312 -19.45 13.29 14.70
N SER A 313 -18.13 13.48 14.66
CA SER A 313 -17.51 14.80 14.75
C SER A 313 -17.70 15.55 13.44
N VAL A 314 -18.26 16.77 13.55
CA VAL A 314 -18.55 17.66 12.42
C VAL A 314 -17.24 18.04 11.73
N GLY A 315 -17.08 17.64 10.46
CA GLY A 315 -15.98 18.07 9.59
C GLY A 315 -15.18 16.95 8.93
N SER A 316 -15.40 15.68 9.27
CA SER A 316 -14.78 14.55 8.60
C SER A 316 -15.77 13.91 7.62
N SER A 317 -15.58 14.11 6.32
CA SER A 317 -16.26 13.32 5.29
C SER A 317 -15.67 11.90 5.27
N VAL A 318 -15.85 11.13 6.33
CA VAL A 318 -15.53 9.71 6.33
C VAL A 318 -16.66 9.03 5.57
N ALA A 319 -16.37 8.58 4.36
CA ALA A 319 -17.27 7.69 3.63
C ALA A 319 -17.59 6.48 4.53
N PRO A 320 -18.84 5.99 4.57
CA PRO A 320 -19.23 4.89 5.44
C PRO A 320 -18.58 3.58 4.97
N GLY A 321 -17.38 3.27 5.47
CA GLY A 321 -16.57 2.15 5.00
C GLY A 321 -15.45 1.70 5.94
N GLY A 322 -15.02 0.45 5.81
CA GLY A 322 -13.87 -0.09 6.54
C GLY A 322 -12.52 0.47 6.06
N PHE A 323 -11.42 0.13 6.74
CA PHE A 323 -10.08 0.67 6.40
C PHE A 323 -9.68 0.46 4.92
N LEU A 324 -9.97 -0.70 4.32
CA LEU A 324 -9.65 -0.95 2.90
C LEU A 324 -10.43 -0.05 1.95
N GLU A 325 -11.69 0.25 2.27
CA GLU A 325 -12.53 1.18 1.50
C GLU A 325 -11.99 2.61 1.62
N GLU A 326 -11.54 3.02 2.81
CA GLU A 326 -10.82 4.29 2.96
C GLU A 326 -9.58 4.32 2.06
N MET A 327 -8.79 3.25 2.00
CA MET A 327 -7.58 3.18 1.17
C MET A 327 -7.86 3.27 -0.32
N GLN A 328 -9.08 2.98 -0.79
CA GLN A 328 -9.44 3.23 -2.19
C GLN A 328 -9.37 4.72 -2.53
N SER A 329 -9.67 5.63 -1.59
CA SER A 329 -9.52 7.09 -1.81
C SER A 329 -8.06 7.54 -2.03
N TYR A 330 -7.09 6.66 -1.77
CA TYR A 330 -5.65 6.87 -2.01
C TYR A 330 -5.19 6.24 -3.33
N MET A 331 -6.12 5.68 -4.13
CA MET A 331 -5.87 5.14 -5.47
C MET A 331 -6.29 6.15 -6.57
N PRO A 332 -5.64 6.13 -7.75
CA PRO A 332 -6.12 6.84 -8.93
C PRO A 332 -7.60 6.57 -9.18
N GLN A 333 -8.31 7.58 -9.68
CA GLN A 333 -9.75 7.47 -9.90
C GLN A 333 -10.09 6.30 -10.81
N GLU A 334 -9.36 6.12 -11.90
CA GLU A 334 -9.59 5.07 -12.89
C GLU A 334 -9.46 3.67 -12.27
N HIS A 335 -8.56 3.51 -11.29
CA HIS A 335 -8.36 2.25 -10.58
C HIS A 335 -9.50 1.95 -9.60
N ARG A 336 -10.05 2.97 -8.92
CA ARG A 336 -11.24 2.80 -8.09
C ARG A 336 -12.45 2.41 -8.91
N GLU A 337 -12.61 3.06 -10.06
CA GLU A 337 -13.70 2.77 -11.01
C GLU A 337 -13.58 1.35 -11.56
N PHE A 338 -12.36 0.87 -11.82
CA PHE A 338 -12.10 -0.53 -12.15
C PHE A 338 -12.58 -1.48 -11.05
N LEU A 339 -12.20 -1.25 -9.79
CA LEU A 339 -12.64 -2.08 -8.66
C LEU A 339 -14.17 -2.10 -8.54
N ALA A 340 -14.81 -0.94 -8.67
CA ALA A 340 -16.27 -0.83 -8.63
C ALA A 340 -16.94 -1.58 -9.80
N HIS A 341 -16.37 -1.52 -11.00
CA HIS A 341 -16.86 -2.25 -12.18
C HIS A 341 -16.78 -3.78 -11.99
N ILE A 342 -15.65 -4.27 -11.47
CA ILE A 342 -15.48 -5.70 -11.19
C ILE A 342 -16.44 -6.16 -10.08
N ALA A 343 -16.60 -5.36 -9.01
CA ALA A 343 -17.54 -5.68 -7.95
C ALA A 343 -18.99 -5.82 -8.44
N GLN A 344 -19.40 -4.99 -9.43
CA GLN A 344 -20.73 -5.07 -10.05
C GLN A 344 -20.90 -6.27 -10.99
N SER A 345 -19.81 -6.78 -11.55
CA SER A 345 -19.82 -7.92 -12.49
C SER A 345 -20.03 -9.27 -11.79
N GLY A 346 -19.95 -9.29 -10.46
CA GLY A 346 -20.09 -10.49 -9.63
C GLY A 346 -18.75 -11.04 -9.16
N SER A 347 -18.79 -11.96 -8.18
CA SER A 347 -17.60 -12.65 -7.66
C SER A 347 -17.59 -14.12 -8.09
N LEU A 348 -16.39 -14.68 -8.22
CA LEU A 348 -16.20 -16.10 -8.53
C LEU A 348 -16.85 -16.97 -7.44
N ARG A 349 -16.71 -16.61 -6.16
CA ARG A 349 -17.36 -17.33 -5.06
C ARG A 349 -18.88 -17.42 -5.23
N ARG A 350 -19.53 -16.30 -5.54
CA ARG A 350 -20.99 -16.26 -5.75
C ARG A 350 -21.41 -17.12 -6.93
N TYR A 351 -20.61 -17.12 -8.01
CA TYR A 351 -20.86 -17.96 -9.17
C TYR A 351 -20.76 -19.45 -8.82
N VAL A 352 -19.65 -19.86 -8.19
CA VAL A 352 -19.41 -21.26 -7.80
C VAL A 352 -20.49 -21.76 -6.82
N ALA A 353 -20.83 -20.98 -5.79
CA ALA A 353 -21.84 -21.36 -4.81
C ALA A 353 -23.25 -21.51 -5.40
N LYS A 354 -23.59 -20.71 -6.43
CA LYS A 354 -24.96 -20.68 -6.98
C LYS A 354 -25.17 -21.61 -8.17
N TYR A 355 -24.18 -21.74 -9.05
CA TYR A 355 -24.38 -22.34 -10.38
C TYR A 355 -23.55 -23.59 -10.62
N CYS A 356 -22.51 -23.84 -9.84
CA CYS A 356 -21.57 -24.91 -10.14
C CYS A 356 -21.92 -26.20 -9.40
N THR A 357 -22.27 -27.24 -10.16
CA THR A 357 -22.34 -28.62 -9.66
C THR A 357 -21.05 -29.41 -9.90
N ASP A 358 -20.11 -28.83 -10.66
CA ASP A 358 -18.83 -29.45 -10.99
C ASP A 358 -17.86 -29.38 -9.81
N THR A 359 -17.31 -30.53 -9.44
CA THR A 359 -16.31 -30.66 -8.38
C THR A 359 -14.97 -30.01 -8.72
N ASP A 360 -14.62 -29.89 -10.01
CA ASP A 360 -13.32 -29.40 -10.45
C ASP A 360 -13.23 -27.87 -10.39
N ILE A 361 -14.29 -27.16 -10.78
CA ILE A 361 -14.36 -25.69 -10.62
C ILE A 361 -14.33 -25.31 -9.14
N TYR A 362 -15.03 -26.06 -8.30
CA TYR A 362 -15.00 -25.88 -6.86
C TYR A 362 -13.58 -26.06 -6.29
N ARG A 363 -12.86 -27.11 -6.71
CA ARG A 363 -11.46 -27.34 -6.31
C ARG A 363 -10.55 -26.22 -6.80
N ALA A 364 -10.72 -25.79 -8.04
CA ALA A 364 -9.94 -24.71 -8.62
C ALA A 364 -10.16 -23.37 -7.88
N TYR A 365 -11.41 -23.06 -7.52
CA TYR A 365 -11.72 -21.89 -6.68
C TYR A 365 -11.01 -21.97 -5.33
N ASN A 366 -11.13 -23.11 -4.63
CA ASN A 366 -10.49 -23.28 -3.32
C ASN A 366 -8.95 -23.23 -3.43
N ASP A 367 -8.36 -23.68 -4.54
CA ASP A 367 -6.93 -23.56 -4.81
C ASP A 367 -6.47 -22.09 -4.92
N VAL A 368 -7.28 -21.23 -5.55
CA VAL A 368 -7.01 -19.78 -5.58
C VAL A 368 -7.12 -19.17 -4.19
N VAL A 369 -8.13 -19.57 -3.41
CA VAL A 369 -8.31 -19.12 -2.02
C VAL A 369 -7.09 -19.51 -1.18
N GLU A 370 -6.63 -20.75 -1.27
CA GLU A 370 -5.43 -21.23 -0.57
C GLU A 370 -4.17 -20.47 -0.99
N ALA A 371 -4.00 -20.21 -2.29
CA ALA A 371 -2.89 -19.39 -2.79
C ALA A 371 -2.91 -17.98 -2.16
N LEU A 372 -4.08 -17.34 -2.04
CA LEU A 372 -4.21 -16.02 -1.40
C LEU A 372 -3.99 -16.07 0.11
N VAL A 373 -4.46 -17.13 0.80
CA VAL A 373 -4.15 -17.35 2.22
C VAL A 373 -2.64 -17.49 2.45
N SER A 374 -1.94 -18.21 1.56
CA SER A 374 -0.49 -18.36 1.60
C SER A 374 0.22 -17.01 1.40
N PHE A 375 -0.18 -16.24 0.39
CA PHE A 375 0.32 -14.88 0.17
C PHE A 375 0.18 -13.99 1.42
N ARG A 376 -1.02 -13.99 2.04
CA ARG A 376 -1.29 -13.23 3.27
C ARG A 376 -0.48 -13.73 4.46
N SER A 377 -0.28 -15.03 4.55
CA SER A 377 0.53 -15.65 5.61
C SER A 377 2.00 -15.23 5.51
N VAL A 378 2.56 -15.19 4.29
CA VAL A 378 3.90 -14.66 4.03
C VAL A 378 3.97 -13.18 4.41
N HIS A 379 2.97 -12.36 4.04
CA HIS A 379 2.93 -10.95 4.42
C HIS A 379 2.90 -10.76 5.96
N ILE A 380 2.11 -11.55 6.69
CA ILE A 380 2.09 -11.56 8.16
C ILE A 380 3.47 -11.90 8.73
N GLN A 381 4.16 -12.91 8.18
CA GLN A 381 5.49 -13.31 8.63
C GLN A 381 6.53 -12.21 8.39
N ILE A 382 6.51 -11.59 7.21
CA ILE A 382 7.34 -10.42 6.89
C ILE A 382 7.10 -9.34 7.92
N ALA A 383 5.85 -8.99 8.18
CA ALA A 383 5.57 -7.88 9.06
C ALA A 383 5.87 -8.17 10.54
N ALA A 384 5.69 -9.42 10.99
CA ALA A 384 6.18 -9.85 12.29
C ALA A 384 7.70 -9.65 12.41
N ARG A 385 8.47 -9.97 11.36
CA ARG A 385 9.93 -9.82 11.33
C ARG A 385 10.40 -8.37 11.18
N PHE A 386 9.73 -7.58 10.35
CA PHE A 386 10.13 -6.20 10.01
C PHE A 386 9.55 -5.14 10.96
N ILE A 387 8.55 -5.49 11.77
CA ILE A 387 7.89 -4.54 12.68
C ILE A 387 7.94 -5.04 14.12
N ILE A 388 7.37 -6.22 14.40
CA ILE A 388 7.16 -6.69 15.78
C ILE A 388 8.46 -7.12 16.46
N GLN A 389 9.38 -7.75 15.74
CA GLN A 389 10.67 -8.16 16.30
C GLN A 389 11.57 -6.95 16.63
N PRO A 390 11.82 -6.00 15.70
CA PRO A 390 12.58 -4.78 16.00
C PRO A 390 11.95 -3.97 17.14
N SER A 391 10.62 -3.82 17.19
CA SER A 391 9.94 -3.02 18.23
C SER A 391 10.14 -3.57 19.64
N LYS A 392 10.47 -4.86 19.77
CA LYS A 392 10.73 -5.53 21.05
C LYS A 392 12.22 -5.61 21.39
N GLY A 393 13.09 -5.02 20.58
CA GLY A 393 14.55 -5.15 20.74
C GLY A 393 15.09 -6.56 20.49
N LEU A 394 14.30 -7.45 19.85
CA LEU A 394 14.65 -8.86 19.64
C LEU A 394 15.67 -9.09 18.50
N LEU A 395 16.07 -8.02 17.81
CA LEU A 395 17.13 -8.02 16.81
C LEU A 395 18.31 -7.21 17.36
N HIS A 396 19.28 -7.90 17.98
CA HIS A 396 20.54 -7.28 18.35
C HIS A 396 21.35 -6.91 17.08
N PRO A 397 22.07 -5.78 17.07
CA PRO A 397 23.03 -5.51 16.00
C PRO A 397 24.06 -6.64 15.97
N PRO A 398 24.50 -7.11 14.79
CA PRO A 398 25.66 -7.99 14.72
C PRO A 398 26.89 -7.17 15.16
N THR A 399 27.27 -7.31 16.42
CA THR A 399 28.58 -6.88 16.91
C THR A 399 29.60 -7.87 16.35
N GLY A 400 30.23 -7.55 15.22
CA GLY A 400 31.33 -8.34 14.68
C GLY A 400 31.43 -8.27 13.17
N ASP A 401 32.60 -7.84 12.71
CA ASP A 401 33.05 -7.86 11.31
C ASP A 401 33.00 -9.30 10.77
N PHE A 402 32.25 -9.54 9.69
CA PHE A 402 32.24 -10.83 8.99
C PHE A 402 32.39 -10.64 7.49
N ARG A 403 33.65 -10.56 7.07
CA ARG A 403 34.06 -11.13 5.78
C ARG A 403 33.82 -12.64 5.83
N GLY A 404 32.81 -13.11 5.11
CA GLY A 404 32.63 -14.51 4.73
C GLY A 404 32.13 -15.44 5.84
N ALA A 405 30.82 -15.57 5.97
CA ALA A 405 30.18 -16.83 6.40
C ALA A 405 28.74 -16.90 5.86
N ASP A 406 28.57 -17.85 4.96
CA ASP A 406 27.38 -18.18 4.19
C ASP A 406 26.25 -18.81 5.03
N ARG A 407 25.01 -18.56 4.59
CA ARG A 407 23.94 -19.55 4.39
C ARG A 407 23.76 -20.70 5.40
N VAL A 408 23.41 -20.45 6.68
CA VAL A 408 22.63 -21.42 7.47
C VAL A 408 21.81 -20.70 8.56
N LEU A 409 20.57 -20.31 8.27
CA LEU A 409 19.56 -19.97 9.28
C LEU A 409 18.14 -20.14 8.70
N THR A 410 17.92 -21.25 8.00
CA THR A 410 16.60 -21.70 7.51
C THR A 410 16.22 -23.00 8.22
N THR A 411 16.09 -22.98 9.55
CA THR A 411 15.37 -24.00 10.35
C THR A 411 15.41 -23.64 11.83
N ARG A 412 14.62 -22.66 12.24
CA ARG A 412 14.03 -22.67 13.59
C ARG A 412 12.54 -22.46 13.41
N THR A 413 11.80 -23.53 13.65
CA THR A 413 10.34 -23.54 13.81
C THR A 413 9.97 -22.48 14.84
N TRP A 414 9.36 -21.40 14.37
CA TRP A 414 8.81 -20.35 15.21
C TRP A 414 7.44 -20.79 15.71
N SER A 415 7.29 -20.93 17.02
CA SER A 415 5.98 -21.08 17.68
C SER A 415 5.38 -19.70 17.97
N PRO A 416 4.09 -19.47 17.74
CA PRO A 416 3.45 -18.18 18.05
C PRO A 416 3.43 -17.94 19.58
N PRO A 417 3.76 -16.73 20.06
CA PRO A 417 3.71 -16.41 21.49
C PRO A 417 2.30 -16.05 21.98
N ASP A 418 2.07 -16.35 23.26
CA ASP A 418 0.86 -16.22 24.09
C ASP A 418 0.06 -14.91 23.88
N GLU A 419 -1.27 -15.04 23.81
CA GLU A 419 -2.22 -13.96 23.50
C GLU A 419 -2.48 -13.00 24.68
N ASN A 420 -2.11 -13.39 25.90
CA ASN A 420 -2.50 -12.67 27.12
C ASN A 420 -1.50 -11.62 27.65
N ALA A 421 -0.41 -11.31 26.93
CA ALA A 421 0.50 -10.24 27.36
C ALA A 421 -0.04 -8.86 26.94
N ILE A 422 -0.27 -7.96 27.91
CA ILE A 422 -0.66 -6.56 27.70
C ILE A 422 0.42 -5.86 26.85
N ARG A 423 0.08 -5.36 25.66
CA ARG A 423 1.03 -4.81 24.67
C ARG A 423 0.82 -3.30 24.47
N PRO A 424 1.88 -2.48 24.34
CA PRO A 424 1.74 -1.20 23.66
C PRO A 424 1.27 -1.45 22.21
N GLU A 425 0.17 -0.81 21.82
CA GLU A 425 -0.50 -0.95 20.52
C GLU A 425 0.45 -0.61 19.35
N LEU A 426 0.84 -1.61 18.55
CA LEU A 426 1.73 -1.44 17.39
C LEU A 426 0.91 -1.22 16.12
N ARG A 427 0.85 0.03 15.66
CA ARG A 427 0.08 0.43 14.48
C ARG A 427 0.88 0.42 13.17
N GLY A 428 0.22 0.13 12.06
CA GLY A 428 0.80 0.23 10.71
C GLY A 428 0.95 1.69 10.27
N THR A 429 1.66 1.92 9.17
CA THR A 429 1.82 3.27 8.57
C THR A 429 0.49 3.91 8.17
N GLY A 430 -0.52 3.09 7.88
CA GLY A 430 -1.89 3.51 7.62
C GLY A 430 -2.74 3.84 8.85
N GLY A 431 -2.24 3.61 10.07
CA GLY A 431 -2.91 3.97 11.34
C GLY A 431 -3.71 2.85 12.02
N THR A 432 -3.80 1.65 11.44
CA THR A 432 -4.52 0.50 12.02
C THR A 432 -3.67 -0.32 13.00
N GLU A 433 -4.32 -1.00 13.95
CA GLU A 433 -3.75 -2.13 14.69
C GLU A 433 -3.34 -3.21 13.69
N PHE A 434 -2.07 -3.20 13.28
CA PHE A 434 -1.72 -3.75 11.98
C PHE A 434 -1.71 -5.29 11.97
N MET A 435 -1.29 -5.93 13.06
CA MET A 435 -1.24 -7.39 13.12
C MET A 435 -2.64 -8.02 13.22
N SER A 436 -3.57 -7.42 13.98
CA SER A 436 -4.95 -7.90 14.06
C SER A 436 -5.65 -7.71 12.71
N PHE A 437 -5.44 -6.57 12.06
CA PHE A 437 -5.93 -6.31 10.71
C PHE A 437 -5.45 -7.37 9.72
N LEU A 438 -4.13 -7.64 9.62
CA LEU A 438 -3.63 -8.63 8.67
C LEU A 438 -4.13 -10.05 8.95
N LYS A 439 -4.20 -10.46 10.22
CA LYS A 439 -4.73 -11.77 10.60
C LYS A 439 -6.21 -11.88 10.22
N LYS A 440 -7.02 -10.87 10.54
CA LYS A 440 -8.44 -10.80 10.17
C LYS A 440 -8.62 -10.94 8.67
N THR A 441 -7.89 -10.17 7.88
CA THR A 441 -7.95 -10.22 6.41
C THR A 441 -7.55 -11.60 5.84
N ARG A 442 -6.56 -12.29 6.42
CA ARG A 442 -6.21 -13.67 6.04
C ARG A 442 -7.32 -14.65 6.42
N ASP A 443 -7.85 -14.54 7.63
CA ASP A 443 -8.85 -15.45 8.15
C ASP A 443 -10.17 -15.29 7.37
N GLU A 444 -10.59 -14.06 7.05
CA GLU A 444 -11.71 -13.77 6.15
C GLU A 444 -11.52 -14.41 4.77
N THR A 445 -10.31 -14.44 4.21
CA THR A 445 -10.03 -15.19 2.96
C THR A 445 -10.22 -16.67 3.15
N ARG A 446 -9.64 -17.25 4.20
CA ARG A 446 -9.75 -18.70 4.45
C ARG A 446 -11.21 -19.12 4.61
N ASP A 447 -12.00 -18.28 5.26
CA ASP A 447 -13.42 -18.54 5.51
C ASP A 447 -14.27 -18.41 4.23
N THR A 448 -13.69 -17.98 3.10
CA THR A 448 -14.37 -18.02 1.79
C THR A 448 -14.31 -19.37 1.09
N VAL A 449 -13.53 -20.34 1.58
CA VAL A 449 -13.54 -21.72 1.10
C VAL A 449 -14.99 -22.22 1.08
N ILE A 450 -15.41 -22.77 -0.05
CA ILE A 450 -16.71 -23.45 -0.15
C ILE A 450 -16.44 -24.88 0.32
N GLU A 451 -17.36 -25.57 0.99
CA GLU A 451 -17.27 -27.01 1.31
C GLU A 451 -18.12 -27.84 0.34
N SER A 452 -17.70 -29.06 -0.02
CA SER A 452 -18.41 -29.90 -1.00
C SER A 452 -19.84 -30.29 -0.58
N GLY A 453 -20.20 -30.08 0.69
CA GLY A 453 -21.53 -30.36 1.26
C GLY A 453 -22.47 -29.16 1.38
N ASP A 454 -22.05 -27.94 1.03
CA ASP A 454 -22.85 -26.72 1.23
C ASP A 454 -23.94 -26.50 0.15
N GLN A 455 -24.12 -27.49 -0.73
CA GLN A 455 -25.02 -27.49 -1.90
C GLN A 455 -26.50 -27.26 -1.58
N GLY A 456 -26.91 -27.31 -0.31
CA GLY A 456 -28.32 -27.26 0.09
C GLY A 456 -28.74 -26.09 1.00
N CYS A 457 -27.83 -25.34 1.62
CA CYS A 457 -28.22 -24.46 2.75
C CYS A 457 -28.47 -22.99 2.37
N GLU A 458 -27.88 -22.48 1.28
CA GLU A 458 -27.98 -21.05 0.93
C GLU A 458 -29.23 -20.71 0.08
N LEU A 459 -29.76 -21.67 -0.70
CA LEU A 459 -31.02 -21.51 -1.43
C LEU A 459 -32.22 -21.36 -0.49
N ASP A 460 -32.20 -22.01 0.68
CA ASP A 460 -33.26 -21.88 1.70
C ASP A 460 -33.16 -20.58 2.51
N ARG A 461 -31.96 -20.00 2.67
CA ARG A 461 -31.80 -18.76 3.45
C ARG A 461 -32.20 -17.49 2.69
N LEU A 462 -32.14 -17.50 1.36
CA LEU A 462 -32.59 -16.37 0.53
C LEU A 462 -34.07 -16.47 0.12
N SER A 463 -34.68 -17.66 0.21
CA SER A 463 -36.12 -17.89 -0.01
C SER A 463 -36.98 -17.42 1.18
N LEU A 464 -36.42 -17.43 2.40
CA LEU A 464 -37.14 -17.05 3.62
C LEU A 464 -37.22 -15.53 3.89
N ALA A 465 -36.70 -14.68 3.00
CA ALA A 465 -36.74 -13.21 3.14
C ALA A 465 -37.81 -12.52 2.26
N SER A 466 -38.65 -13.27 1.54
CA SER A 466 -39.73 -12.72 0.68
C SER A 466 -41.15 -13.07 1.13
N HIS A 467 -41.34 -13.57 2.35
CA HIS A 467 -42.68 -13.69 2.95
C HIS A 467 -42.66 -13.26 4.42
N HIS A 468 -42.83 -11.95 4.66
CA HIS A 468 -43.77 -11.45 5.65
C HIS A 468 -43.87 -9.91 5.59
N PHE A 469 -45.08 -9.46 5.20
CA PHE A 469 -45.68 -8.11 5.28
C PHE A 469 -45.07 -6.95 4.50
#